data_AF-A0A0N1HU38-F1
#
_entry.id   AF-A0A0N1HU38-F1
#
_cell.length_a   1.000
_cell.length_b   1.000
_cell.length_c   1.000
_cell.angle_alpha   90.00
_cell.angle_beta   90.00
_cell.angle_gamma   90.00
#
_symmetry.space_group_name_H-M   'P 1'
#
loop_
_entity.id
_entity.type
_entity.pdbx_description
1 polymer ?
#
loop_
_entity_poly.entity_id
_entity_poly.type
_entity_poly.pdbx_seq_one_letter_code
_entity_poly.pdbx_strand_id
1 'polypeptide(L)'
;MSASREREQALESQITGLRLSTLETIAHVNYAHNRQVREDLEELKAQVQKLLQRSLPGGTCSVEEHSTGFHPINKCSAALGIASAASLSMTPCGEDGAHMCDYCFAFPPQCFACPHCGREWYCSDVCQRLRWRSHAARCRASAHSQHEVAAAK
;
A
#
# COMPACT_ATOMS: atom_id res chain seq x y z
N MET A 1 34.70 -37.82 -38.48
CA MET A 1 34.09 -36.59 -37.92
C MET A 1 32.56 -36.66 -37.80
N SER A 2 31.83 -37.39 -38.65
CA SER A 2 30.36 -37.54 -38.57
C SER A 2 29.84 -38.14 -37.27
N ALA A 3 30.43 -39.25 -36.82
CA ALA A 3 30.00 -39.94 -35.59
C ALA A 3 30.10 -39.09 -34.31
N SER A 4 30.99 -38.09 -34.27
CA SER A 4 31.10 -37.17 -33.14
C SER A 4 29.93 -36.19 -33.10
N ARG A 5 29.52 -35.67 -34.27
CA ARG A 5 28.39 -34.73 -34.40
C ARG A 5 27.06 -35.40 -34.09
N GLU A 6 26.87 -36.64 -34.52
CA GLU A 6 25.65 -37.40 -34.23
C GLU A 6 25.46 -37.63 -32.72
N ARG A 7 26.55 -37.92 -32.00
CA ARG A 7 26.50 -38.08 -30.53
C ARG A 7 26.18 -36.76 -29.82
N GLU A 8 26.78 -35.66 -30.27
CA GLU A 8 26.51 -34.32 -29.73
C GLU A 8 25.04 -33.94 -29.93
N GLN A 9 24.51 -34.12 -31.14
CA GLN A 9 23.11 -33.85 -31.46
C GLN A 9 22.14 -34.72 -30.64
N ALA A 10 22.49 -36.00 -30.39
CA ALA A 10 21.69 -36.88 -29.55
C ALA A 10 21.66 -36.42 -28.09
N LEU A 11 22.79 -35.94 -27.55
CA LEU A 11 22.86 -35.39 -26.19
C LEU A 11 22.07 -34.09 -26.07
N GLU A 12 22.18 -33.19 -27.04
CA GLU A 12 21.40 -31.95 -27.08
C GLU A 12 19.90 -32.21 -27.12
N SER A 13 19.48 -33.21 -27.90
CA SER A 13 18.08 -33.64 -27.95
C SER A 13 17.60 -34.17 -26.60
N GLN A 14 18.39 -34.98 -25.92
CA GLN A 14 18.06 -35.49 -24.57
C GLN A 14 17.99 -34.36 -23.53
N ILE A 15 18.95 -33.44 -23.54
CA ILE A 15 18.97 -32.27 -22.63
C ILE A 15 17.72 -31.43 -22.85
N THR A 16 17.34 -31.20 -24.11
CA THR A 16 16.14 -30.43 -24.46
C THR A 16 14.89 -31.15 -23.98
N GLY A 17 14.78 -32.47 -24.19
CA GLY A 17 13.65 -33.27 -23.69
C GLY A 17 13.50 -33.22 -22.17
N LEU A 18 14.60 -33.36 -21.43
CA LEU A 18 14.59 -33.26 -19.96
C LEU A 18 14.17 -31.87 -19.47
N ARG A 19 14.64 -30.81 -20.13
CA ARG A 19 14.25 -29.42 -19.81
C ARG A 19 12.76 -29.19 -20.03
N LEU A 20 12.23 -29.66 -21.16
CA LEU A 20 10.79 -29.55 -21.46
C LEU A 20 9.94 -30.30 -20.44
N SER A 21 10.29 -31.55 -20.13
CA SER A 21 9.59 -32.34 -19.10
C SER A 21 9.63 -31.70 -17.71
N THR A 22 10.76 -31.08 -17.35
CA THR A 22 10.89 -30.33 -16.09
C THR A 22 9.97 -29.12 -16.06
N LEU A 23 9.91 -28.34 -17.15
CA LEU A 23 9.05 -27.17 -17.25
C LEU A 23 7.57 -27.55 -17.20
N GLU A 24 7.17 -28.64 -17.87
CA GLU A 24 5.81 -29.17 -17.81
C GLU A 24 5.42 -29.55 -16.37
N THR A 25 6.31 -30.22 -15.66
CA THR A 25 6.09 -30.58 -14.25
C THR A 25 5.90 -29.35 -13.36
N ILE A 26 6.76 -28.34 -13.52
CA ILE A 26 6.64 -27.06 -12.78
C ILE A 26 5.32 -26.37 -13.11
N ALA A 27 4.93 -26.33 -14.39
CA ALA A 27 3.67 -25.73 -14.81
C ALA A 27 2.47 -26.42 -14.16
N HIS A 28 2.46 -27.76 -14.11
CA HIS A 28 1.41 -28.53 -13.46
C HIS A 28 1.32 -28.27 -11.95
N VAL A 29 2.46 -28.26 -11.25
CA VAL A 29 2.50 -27.95 -9.80
C VAL A 29 1.99 -26.54 -9.54
N ASN A 30 2.45 -25.55 -10.31
CA ASN A 30 1.99 -24.16 -10.18
C ASN A 30 0.49 -24.02 -10.45
N TYR A 31 -0.03 -24.73 -11.45
CA TYR A 31 -1.47 -24.74 -11.73
C TYR A 31 -2.28 -25.32 -10.58
N ALA A 32 -1.85 -26.46 -10.02
CA ALA A 32 -2.50 -27.08 -8.88
C ALA A 32 -2.46 -26.18 -7.63
N HIS A 33 -1.31 -25.57 -7.34
CA HIS A 33 -1.15 -24.64 -6.24
C HIS A 33 -2.06 -23.41 -6.38
N ASN A 34 -2.06 -22.77 -7.56
CA ASN A 34 -2.92 -21.62 -7.83
C ASN A 34 -4.41 -21.97 -7.72
N ARG A 35 -4.79 -23.20 -8.10
CA ARG A 35 -6.15 -23.68 -7.90
C ARG A 35 -6.49 -23.75 -6.40
N GLN A 36 -5.63 -24.34 -5.58
CA GLN A 36 -5.82 -24.43 -4.13
C GLN A 36 -5.98 -23.05 -3.50
N VAL A 37 -5.08 -22.10 -3.83
CA VAL A 37 -5.14 -20.72 -3.31
C VAL A 37 -6.47 -20.04 -3.62
N ARG A 38 -7.06 -20.28 -4.80
CA ARG A 38 -8.38 -19.74 -5.15
C ARG A 38 -9.51 -20.37 -4.33
N GLU A 39 -9.44 -21.68 -4.09
CA GLU A 39 -10.42 -22.39 -3.26
C GLU A 39 -10.36 -21.87 -1.81
N ASP A 40 -9.16 -21.71 -1.24
CA ASP A 40 -8.94 -21.15 0.10
C ASP A 40 -9.45 -19.70 0.21
N LEU A 41 -9.26 -18.89 -0.85
CA LEU A 41 -9.70 -17.50 -0.88
C LEU A 41 -11.23 -17.39 -0.88
N GLU A 42 -11.94 -18.22 -1.66
CA GLU A 42 -13.40 -18.24 -1.63
C GLU A 42 -13.94 -18.78 -0.29
N GLU A 43 -13.26 -19.74 0.33
CA GLU A 43 -13.61 -20.18 1.68
C GLU A 43 -13.45 -19.04 2.71
N LEU A 44 -12.31 -18.35 2.70
CA LEU A 44 -12.05 -17.23 3.61
C LEU A 44 -13.10 -16.12 3.43
N LYS A 45 -13.44 -15.80 2.18
CA LYS A 45 -14.49 -14.83 1.84
C LYS A 45 -15.86 -15.25 2.40
N ALA A 46 -16.22 -16.53 2.29
CA ALA A 46 -17.46 -17.05 2.88
C ALA A 46 -17.44 -16.95 4.42
N GLN A 47 -16.29 -17.21 5.07
CA GLN A 47 -16.14 -17.06 6.51
C GLN A 47 -16.31 -15.59 6.96
N VAL A 48 -15.69 -14.64 6.25
CA VAL A 48 -15.85 -13.21 6.52
C VAL A 48 -17.30 -12.78 6.36
N GLN A 49 -17.97 -13.22 5.30
CA GLN A 49 -19.39 -12.91 5.08
C GLN A 49 -20.28 -13.45 6.21
N LYS A 50 -20.01 -14.66 6.71
CA LYS A 50 -20.73 -15.24 7.85
C LYS A 50 -20.53 -14.45 9.14
N LEU A 51 -19.34 -13.92 9.37
CA LEU A 51 -19.06 -13.05 10.53
C LEU A 51 -19.84 -11.73 10.41
N LEU A 52 -19.83 -11.11 9.23
CA LEU A 52 -20.60 -9.87 8.99
C LEU A 52 -22.10 -10.07 9.24
N GLN A 53 -22.67 -11.19 8.81
CA GLN A 53 -24.09 -11.51 9.06
C GLN A 53 -24.40 -11.73 10.54
N ARG A 54 -23.45 -12.25 11.33
CA ARG A 54 -23.63 -12.42 12.79
C ARG A 54 -23.53 -11.09 13.55
N SER A 55 -22.73 -10.15 13.05
CA SER A 55 -22.46 -8.87 13.71
C SER A 55 -23.52 -7.80 13.48
N LEU A 56 -24.51 -8.03 12.61
CA LEU A 56 -25.69 -7.21 12.48
C LEU A 56 -26.82 -7.86 13.29
N PRO A 57 -26.90 -7.66 14.62
CA PRO A 57 -28.13 -7.97 15.32
C PRO A 57 -29.21 -7.10 14.68
N GLY A 58 -30.24 -7.74 14.13
CA GLY A 58 -31.46 -7.08 13.71
C GLY A 58 -32.09 -6.43 14.94
N GLY A 59 -31.60 -5.25 15.30
CA GLY A 59 -32.26 -4.33 16.20
C GLY A 59 -33.44 -3.77 15.44
N THR A 60 -34.51 -4.55 15.34
CA THR A 60 -35.84 -4.00 15.18
C THR A 60 -36.12 -3.22 16.47
N CYS A 61 -35.62 -1.99 16.56
CA CYS A 61 -36.20 -1.02 17.46
C CYS A 61 -37.63 -0.82 16.98
N SER A 62 -38.57 -1.58 17.53
CA SER A 62 -39.96 -1.14 17.61
C SER A 62 -39.91 0.19 18.35
N VAL A 63 -39.97 1.27 17.59
CA VAL A 63 -40.24 2.60 18.10
C VAL A 63 -41.68 2.54 18.61
N GLU A 64 -41.86 2.21 19.88
CA GLU A 64 -43.09 2.58 20.56
C GLU A 64 -43.08 4.10 20.70
N GLU A 65 -43.93 4.74 19.89
CA GLU A 65 -44.24 6.16 19.93
C GLU A 65 -44.78 6.56 21.30
N HIS A 66 -43.90 6.79 22.27
CA HIS A 66 -44.24 7.57 23.45
C HIS A 66 -44.00 9.04 23.14
N SER A 67 -45.07 9.66 22.65
CA SER A 67 -45.27 11.10 22.67
C SER A 67 -44.99 11.68 24.06
N THR A 68 -44.19 12.74 24.08
CA THR A 68 -44.35 14.02 24.79
C THR A 68 -43.05 14.48 25.47
N GLY A 69 -42.69 15.74 25.22
CA GLY A 69 -41.79 16.50 26.11
C GLY A 69 -40.63 17.20 25.40
N PHE A 70 -40.92 18.37 24.83
CA PHE A 70 -39.93 19.38 24.50
C PHE A 70 -38.99 19.68 25.67
N HIS A 71 -37.68 19.72 25.46
CA HIS A 71 -36.79 20.68 26.14
C HIS A 71 -35.60 21.09 25.25
N PRO A 72 -35.27 22.40 25.16
CA PRO A 72 -34.26 22.92 24.24
C PRO A 72 -32.92 23.23 24.94
N ILE A 73 -31.86 23.23 24.12
CA ILE A 73 -30.57 23.93 24.28
C ILE A 73 -29.61 23.37 25.36
N ASN A 74 -28.51 22.74 24.91
CA ASN A 74 -27.24 22.92 25.60
C ASN A 74 -26.13 23.27 24.60
N LYS A 75 -25.69 24.53 24.67
CA LYS A 75 -24.56 25.10 23.94
C LYS A 75 -23.29 24.70 24.70
N CYS A 76 -22.37 24.01 24.04
CA CYS A 76 -20.97 23.95 24.48
C CYS A 76 -20.10 24.74 23.50
N SER A 77 -19.92 26.02 23.81
CA SER A 77 -18.87 26.89 23.28
C SER A 77 -17.97 27.29 24.43
N ALA A 78 -16.69 26.89 24.38
CA ALA A 78 -15.51 27.44 25.09
C ALA A 78 -14.39 26.37 25.03
N ALA A 79 -13.11 26.64 24.84
CA ALA A 79 -12.36 27.90 24.81
C ALA A 79 -11.04 27.70 24.03
N LEU A 80 -10.53 28.83 23.57
CA LEU A 80 -9.24 29.05 22.92
C LEU A 80 -8.05 28.91 23.87
N GLY A 81 -6.93 28.45 23.29
CA GLY A 81 -5.65 29.17 23.40
C GLY A 81 -4.56 28.50 24.24
N ILE A 82 -3.46 28.10 23.60
CA ILE A 82 -2.11 28.64 23.86
C ILE A 82 -1.33 28.66 22.53
N ALA A 83 -0.80 29.82 22.18
CA ALA A 83 0.08 30.04 21.05
C ALA A 83 1.50 29.53 21.35
N SER A 84 2.15 28.91 20.36
CA SER A 84 3.61 28.91 20.29
C SER A 84 4.03 28.96 18.82
N ALA A 85 4.33 30.18 18.37
CA ALA A 85 4.82 30.48 17.03
C ALA A 85 6.30 30.10 16.94
N ALA A 86 6.59 28.85 16.62
CA ALA A 86 7.81 28.51 15.92
C ALA A 86 7.52 28.69 14.42
N SER A 87 7.99 29.81 13.90
CA SER A 87 7.87 30.21 12.50
C SER A 87 8.68 29.24 11.62
N LEU A 88 8.11 28.08 11.32
CA LEU A 88 8.57 27.23 10.24
C LEU A 88 7.85 27.71 8.99
N SER A 89 8.61 28.43 8.17
CA SER A 89 8.25 28.80 6.80
C SER A 89 7.92 27.53 6.00
N MET A 90 6.67 27.08 6.11
CA MET A 90 6.06 26.17 5.17
C MET A 90 5.75 26.99 3.93
N THR A 91 6.73 27.14 3.04
CA THR A 91 6.47 27.57 1.66
C THR A 91 5.36 26.67 1.12
N PRO A 92 4.18 27.22 0.75
CA PRO A 92 3.13 26.45 0.12
C PRO A 92 3.73 25.92 -1.19
N CYS A 93 4.01 24.61 -1.24
CA CYS A 93 4.39 23.95 -2.47
C CYS A 93 3.26 24.21 -3.49
N GLY A 94 3.64 24.65 -4.69
CA GLY A 94 2.73 25.02 -5.77
C GLY A 94 1.76 23.89 -6.13
N GLU A 95 0.78 24.24 -6.97
CA GLU A 95 -0.36 23.43 -7.44
C GLU A 95 0.02 22.11 -8.16
N ASP A 96 0.73 21.23 -7.46
CA ASP A 96 1.10 19.89 -7.90
C ASP A 96 0.21 18.87 -7.19
N GLY A 97 -0.40 17.99 -7.98
CA GLY A 97 -1.54 17.14 -7.58
C GLY A 97 -1.39 16.40 -6.25
N ALA A 98 -2.54 16.10 -5.63
CA ALA A 98 -2.62 15.39 -4.36
C ALA A 98 -1.70 14.16 -4.32
N HIS A 99 -0.64 14.24 -3.51
CA HIS A 99 0.31 13.15 -3.34
C HIS A 99 -0.26 12.08 -2.40
N MET A 100 -0.04 10.82 -2.75
CA MET A 100 -0.38 9.67 -1.91
C MET A 100 0.69 9.49 -0.83
N CYS A 101 0.28 9.22 0.41
CA CYS A 101 1.20 8.89 1.49
C CYS A 101 1.87 7.52 1.25
N ASP A 102 3.21 7.47 1.22
CA ASP A 102 3.99 6.25 0.98
C ASP A 102 3.92 5.20 2.11
N TYR A 103 3.30 5.55 3.24
CA TYR A 103 3.08 4.62 4.36
C TYR A 103 1.66 4.08 4.41
N CYS A 104 0.65 4.97 4.51
CA CYS A 104 -0.74 4.58 4.69
C CYS A 104 -1.56 4.55 3.40
N PHE A 105 -0.97 4.95 2.27
CA PHE A 105 -1.61 4.96 0.94
C PHE A 105 -2.90 5.82 0.85
N ALA A 106 -3.10 6.74 1.79
CA ALA A 106 -4.17 7.72 1.72
C ALA A 106 -3.78 8.90 0.82
N PHE A 107 -4.79 9.58 0.25
CA PHE A 107 -4.66 10.85 -0.49
C PHE A 107 -5.15 12.01 0.39
N PRO A 108 -4.41 12.39 1.46
CA PRO A 108 -4.79 13.54 2.25
C PRO A 108 -4.67 14.83 1.42
N PRO A 109 -5.36 15.90 1.82
CA PRO A 109 -5.21 17.20 1.16
C PRO A 109 -3.81 17.80 1.31
N GLN A 110 -3.06 17.35 2.33
CA GLN A 110 -1.70 17.83 2.61
C GLN A 110 -0.79 16.63 2.87
N CYS A 111 0.18 16.45 2.00
CA CYS A 111 1.34 15.59 2.20
C CYS A 111 2.59 16.47 2.16
N PHE A 112 3.63 16.06 2.87
CA PHE A 112 4.95 16.69 2.79
C PHE A 112 5.98 15.68 2.30
N ALA A 113 6.94 16.15 1.51
CA ALA A 113 8.02 15.32 1.01
C ALA A 113 9.06 15.05 2.12
N CYS A 114 9.77 13.92 2.02
CA CYS A 114 10.89 13.60 2.88
C CYS A 114 11.96 14.72 2.81
N PRO A 115 12.37 15.33 3.93
CA PRO A 115 13.29 16.48 3.92
C PRO A 115 14.70 16.12 3.45
N HIS A 116 15.05 14.83 3.40
CA HIS A 116 16.37 14.36 2.99
C HIS A 116 16.47 14.07 1.50
N CYS A 117 15.42 13.51 0.88
CA CYS A 117 15.48 13.05 -0.51
C CYS A 117 14.43 13.67 -1.41
N GLY A 118 13.36 14.25 -0.87
CA GLY A 118 12.24 14.80 -1.65
C GLY A 118 11.44 13.78 -2.48
N ARG A 119 11.74 12.48 -2.40
CA ARG A 119 11.18 11.45 -3.29
C ARG A 119 9.97 10.69 -2.74
N GLU A 120 9.82 10.65 -1.42
CA GLU A 120 8.67 10.02 -0.76
C GLU A 120 7.84 11.09 -0.05
N TRP A 121 6.53 10.86 0.03
CA TRP A 121 5.53 11.78 0.56
C TRP A 121 4.79 11.18 1.75
N TYR A 122 4.55 11.99 2.79
CA TYR A 122 3.91 11.54 4.02
C TYR A 122 2.80 12.49 4.46
N CYS A 123 1.72 11.92 5.00
CA CYS A 123 0.61 12.70 5.56
C CYS A 123 0.86 13.18 7.01
N SER A 124 1.87 12.62 7.68
CA SER A 124 2.21 12.90 9.08
C SER A 124 3.61 12.43 9.42
N ASP A 125 4.22 13.02 10.46
CA ASP A 125 5.52 12.57 10.99
C ASP A 125 5.49 11.13 11.48
N VAL A 126 4.32 10.66 11.95
CA VAL A 126 4.13 9.27 12.38
C VAL A 126 4.31 8.33 11.19
N CYS A 127 3.69 8.63 10.05
CA CYS A 127 3.82 7.85 8.81
C CYS A 127 5.28 7.83 8.31
N GLN A 128 5.96 8.98 8.36
CA GLN A 128 7.37 9.07 8.01
C GLN A 128 8.25 8.19 8.92
N ARG A 129 8.08 8.27 10.24
CA ARG A 129 8.87 7.48 11.20
C ARG A 129 8.64 5.98 11.05
N LEU A 130 7.40 5.55 10.79
CA LEU A 130 7.07 4.14 10.58
C LEU A 130 7.70 3.62 9.27
N ARG A 131 7.71 4.44 8.22
CA ARG A 131 8.36 4.12 6.95
C ARG A 131 9.90 4.20 7.00
N TRP A 132 10.46 4.94 7.96
CA TRP A 132 11.90 5.23 8.03
C TRP A 132 12.78 3.98 7.97
N ARG A 133 12.40 2.87 8.62
CA ARG A 133 13.22 1.65 8.64
C ARG A 133 13.47 1.07 7.24
N SER A 134 12.46 1.06 6.36
CA SER A 134 12.62 0.59 4.99
C SER A 134 13.11 1.68 4.04
N HIS A 135 12.76 2.94 4.33
CA HIS A 135 13.18 4.10 3.54
C HIS A 135 14.67 4.43 3.69
N ALA A 136 15.24 4.30 4.90
CA ALA A 136 16.58 4.79 5.25
C ALA A 136 17.69 4.29 4.32
N ALA A 137 17.60 3.05 3.85
CA ALA A 137 18.57 2.46 2.92
C ALA A 137 18.59 3.17 1.56
N ARG A 138 17.42 3.65 1.09
CA ARG A 138 17.25 4.32 -0.22
C ARG A 138 17.33 5.85 -0.12
N CYS A 139 17.05 6.39 1.06
CA CYS A 139 17.03 7.83 1.33
C CYS A 139 18.37 8.51 0.99
N ARG A 140 19.49 7.91 1.42
CA ARG A 140 20.84 8.52 1.27
C ARG A 140 21.38 8.54 -0.15
N ALA A 141 20.93 7.62 -1.01
CA ALA A 141 21.42 7.53 -2.39
C ALA A 141 20.92 8.67 -3.29
N SER A 142 19.98 9.48 -2.81
CA SER A 142 19.14 10.35 -3.65
C SER A 142 19.39 11.84 -3.45
N ALA A 143 20.08 12.24 -2.38
CA ALA A 143 20.25 13.65 -1.99
C ALA A 143 21.16 14.45 -2.93
N HIS A 144 21.89 13.81 -3.85
CA HIS A 144 22.87 14.48 -4.70
C HIS A 144 22.38 14.89 -6.09
N SER A 145 21.14 14.56 -6.49
CA SER A 145 20.75 14.70 -7.91
C SER A 145 19.89 15.93 -8.26
N GLN A 146 19.52 16.78 -7.29
CA GLN A 146 18.55 17.86 -7.55
C GLN A 146 19.08 19.29 -7.41
N HIS A 147 20.38 19.49 -7.17
CA HIS A 147 20.95 20.84 -7.02
C HIS A 147 21.80 21.34 -8.20
N GLU A 148 21.99 20.56 -9.26
CA GLU A 148 22.94 20.89 -10.35
C GLU A 148 22.31 21.58 -11.57
N VAL A 149 20.99 21.85 -11.58
CA VAL A 149 20.31 22.43 -12.77
C VAL A 149 20.05 23.93 -12.66
N ALA A 150 20.37 24.59 -11.53
CA ALA A 150 20.04 26.00 -11.31
C ALA A 150 21.20 26.99 -11.58
N ALA A 151 22.35 26.56 -12.11
CA ALA A 151 23.54 27.41 -12.28
C ALA A 151 23.99 27.64 -13.73
N ALA A 152 23.10 27.46 -14.72
CA ALA A 152 23.37 27.81 -16.12
C ALA A 152 22.28 28.75 -16.66
N LYS A 153 22.37 30.03 -16.29
CA LYS A 153 21.74 31.16 -17.00
C LYS A 153 22.71 32.32 -17.02
#